data_AF-H0EWS3-F1
#
_entry.id   AF-H0EWS3-F1
#
_cell.length_a   1.000
_cell.length_b   1.000
_cell.length_c   1.000
_cell.angle_alpha   90.00
_cell.angle_beta   90.00
_cell.angle_gamma   90.00
#
_symmetry.space_group_name_H-M   'P 1'
#
loop_
_entity.id
_entity.type
_entity.pdbx_description
1 polymer ?
#
loop_
_entity_poly.entity_id
_entity_poly.type
_entity_poly.pdbx_seq_one_letter_code
_entity_poly.pdbx_strand_id
1 'polypeptide(L)'
;MLLGQSLVQFGWVSSAYVHVQRKKEEELLADDKVILDVKVGRLDPSSGQKGQENERWESRPGGLWLKRSAKRHASDSAKAITAVDVLFGADAVDPRPGWETLDHALLLDKTGEIQEARVSVRRGKPSPPAKGIPRIRDNGKFKIMQLADIHFSTGTGHCREPEPADLDGGKCEADTRTLNFIGRLLDEEKPDMVVLSGDQVNGDTAPDAQSAIFKYAELLVKRKIPYASIFGNHDDEKTISRAQQMELIETLPYSLSMAGPGDIDGVGNYYVEVMSKGSSKHSALTIYLLDTHAYSPDERTFKGYDWLKKNQIDWFKKTADGLKKAHEGNIASFIQFSTYCWSRICSQRSLSCASSPRCVISQ
;
A
#
# COMPACT_ATOMS: atom_id res chain seq x y z
N MET A 1 -1.05 -2.97 23.70
CA MET A 1 -0.77 -2.62 22.32
C MET A 1 -0.46 -1.15 22.31
N LEU A 2 0.67 -0.82 22.93
CA LEU A 2 1.27 0.45 22.63
C LEU A 2 1.82 0.32 21.21
N LEU A 3 0.99 0.71 20.25
CA LEU A 3 1.40 1.33 19.01
C LEU A 3 0.74 2.70 19.09
N GLY A 4 1.54 3.69 19.44
CA GLY A 4 1.12 5.08 19.34
C GLY A 4 1.03 5.40 17.86
N GLN A 5 -0.18 5.52 17.33
CA GLN A 5 -0.38 6.22 16.08
C GLN A 5 -0.58 7.69 16.39
N SER A 6 0.34 8.48 15.86
CA SER A 6 0.26 9.94 15.85
C SER A 6 -0.87 10.35 14.91
N LEU A 7 -1.89 11.02 15.44
CA LEU A 7 -2.85 11.78 14.67
C LEU A 7 -2.27 13.20 14.49
N VAL A 8 -1.41 13.34 13.48
CA VAL A 8 -0.88 14.57 12.82
C VAL A 8 -0.52 15.75 13.75
N GLN A 9 0.78 16.06 13.86
CA GLN A 9 1.30 17.23 14.57
C GLN A 9 1.85 18.28 13.59
N PHE A 10 1.27 19.49 13.56
CA PHE A 10 1.97 20.78 13.42
C PHE A 10 1.01 21.97 13.72
N GLY A 11 1.24 22.67 14.85
CA GLY A 11 0.77 24.04 15.16
C GLY A 11 -0.74 24.32 15.38
N TRP A 12 -1.14 24.75 16.59
CA TRP A 12 -2.53 25.12 16.97
C TRP A 12 -3.60 24.02 16.75
N VAL A 13 -3.21 22.75 16.75
CA VAL A 13 -4.11 21.61 16.45
C VAL A 13 -4.42 20.81 17.73
N SER A 14 -5.67 20.39 17.89
CA SER A 14 -6.07 19.34 18.83
C SER A 14 -5.60 17.98 18.33
N SER A 15 -5.00 17.17 19.21
CA SER A 15 -4.62 15.78 18.90
C SER A 15 -5.55 14.82 19.63
N ALA A 16 -5.83 13.69 18.99
CA ALA A 16 -6.50 12.55 19.60
C ALA A 16 -5.56 11.34 19.54
N TYR A 17 -5.72 10.39 20.45
CA TYR A 17 -4.89 9.17 20.46
C TYR A 17 -5.79 7.97 20.68
N VAL A 18 -5.57 6.92 19.90
CA VAL A 18 -6.16 5.60 20.16
C VAL A 18 -5.11 4.77 20.88
N HIS A 19 -5.30 4.57 22.19
CA HIS A 19 -4.46 3.70 22.98
C HIS A 19 -5.03 2.28 22.97
N VAL A 20 -4.27 1.32 22.48
CA VAL A 20 -4.71 -0.07 22.44
C VAL A 20 -3.97 -0.87 23.52
N GLN A 21 -4.62 -1.78 24.25
CA GLN A 21 -3.92 -2.74 25.12
C GLN A 21 -4.09 -4.15 24.54
N ARG A 22 -2.98 -4.89 24.42
CA ARG A 22 -2.91 -6.27 23.90
C ARG A 22 -2.22 -7.02 25.01
N LYS A 23 -2.77 -8.17 25.37
CA LYS A 23 -2.16 -9.17 26.23
C LYS A 23 -2.06 -10.44 25.41
N LYS A 24 -1.02 -11.24 25.67
CA LYS A 24 -1.01 -12.59 25.11
C LYS A 24 -2.07 -13.43 25.80
N GLU A 25 -2.51 -14.49 25.15
CA GLU A 25 -3.56 -15.36 25.70
C GLU A 25 -3.10 -15.99 27.03
N GLU A 26 -1.83 -16.39 27.11
CA GLU A 26 -1.19 -16.92 28.32
C GLU A 26 -1.05 -15.89 29.47
N GLU A 27 -1.26 -14.60 29.20
CA GLU A 27 -1.18 -13.50 30.18
C GLU A 27 -2.56 -13.02 30.65
N LEU A 28 -3.65 -13.64 30.17
CA LEU A 28 -5.01 -13.27 30.57
C LEU A 28 -5.30 -13.71 32.01
N LEU A 29 -5.74 -12.75 32.83
CA LEU A 29 -6.23 -12.97 34.18
C LEU A 29 -7.69 -13.42 34.16
N ALA A 30 -8.17 -14.00 35.26
CA ALA A 30 -9.53 -14.53 35.36
C ALA A 30 -10.63 -13.46 35.19
N ASP A 31 -10.32 -12.20 35.45
CA ASP A 31 -11.21 -11.04 35.32
C ASP A 31 -11.05 -10.30 33.97
N ASP A 32 -10.03 -10.64 33.18
CA ASP A 32 -9.85 -10.07 31.85
C ASP A 32 -11.02 -10.48 30.93
N LYS A 33 -11.50 -9.52 30.14
CA LYS A 33 -12.57 -9.75 29.16
C LYS A 33 -12.06 -9.55 27.75
N VAL A 34 -12.42 -10.47 26.87
CA VAL A 34 -12.07 -10.41 25.44
C VAL A 34 -13.03 -9.50 24.70
N ILE A 35 -12.49 -8.62 23.86
CA ILE A 35 -13.30 -7.78 22.96
C ILE A 35 -13.75 -8.64 21.79
N LEU A 36 -15.07 -8.79 21.63
CA LEU A 36 -15.68 -9.55 20.55
C LEU A 36 -16.23 -8.66 19.43
N ASP A 37 -16.42 -7.37 19.69
CA ASP A 37 -16.92 -6.45 18.69
C ASP A 37 -16.57 -5.01 19.04
N VAL A 38 -16.42 -4.18 18.00
CA VAL A 38 -16.16 -2.75 18.09
C VAL A 38 -17.10 -2.05 17.10
N LYS A 39 -17.82 -1.04 17.57
CA LYS A 39 -18.67 -0.20 16.73
C LYS A 39 -18.41 1.28 17.02
N VAL A 40 -18.74 2.13 16.06
CA VAL A 40 -18.69 3.58 16.21
C VAL A 40 -20.08 4.14 15.94
N GLY A 41 -20.60 4.98 16.83
CA GLY A 41 -21.93 5.56 16.69
C GLY A 41 -22.37 6.37 17.90
N ARG A 42 -23.42 7.19 17.71
CA ARG A 42 -23.99 8.05 18.78
C ARG A 42 -24.85 7.28 19.77
N LEU A 43 -25.43 6.16 19.36
CA LEU A 43 -26.37 5.38 20.13
C LEU A 43 -25.78 4.02 20.49
N ASP A 44 -26.24 3.45 21.61
CA ASP A 44 -25.88 2.09 22.00
C ASP A 44 -26.31 1.10 20.89
N PRO A 45 -25.38 0.29 20.36
CA PRO A 45 -25.69 -0.64 19.27
C PRO A 45 -26.81 -1.66 19.56
N SER A 46 -27.09 -1.96 20.82
CA SER A 46 -28.18 -2.86 21.23
C SER A 46 -29.57 -2.24 21.08
N SER A 47 -29.67 -0.90 21.07
CA SER A 47 -30.95 -0.16 21.10
C SER A 47 -31.78 -0.26 19.81
N GLY A 48 -31.20 -0.75 18.70
CA GLY A 48 -31.85 -0.81 17.39
C GLY A 48 -32.11 -2.23 16.86
N GLN A 49 -31.72 -3.29 17.57
CA GLN A 49 -31.80 -4.67 17.08
C GLN A 49 -32.71 -5.54 17.96
N LYS A 50 -33.85 -5.97 17.40
CA LYS A 50 -34.78 -6.90 18.07
C LYS A 50 -34.02 -8.17 18.51
N GLY A 51 -34.06 -8.49 19.80
CA GLY A 51 -33.43 -9.69 20.38
C GLY A 51 -32.01 -9.50 20.93
N GLN A 52 -31.45 -8.28 20.91
CA GLN A 52 -30.14 -7.96 21.51
C GLN A 52 -30.22 -7.13 22.79
N GLU A 53 -31.40 -7.03 23.40
CA GLU A 53 -31.68 -6.22 24.61
C GLU A 53 -30.80 -6.61 25.82
N ASN A 54 -30.27 -7.84 25.86
CA ASN A 54 -29.38 -8.33 26.91
C ASN A 54 -27.88 -8.16 26.60
N GLU A 55 -27.53 -7.66 25.41
CA GLU A 55 -26.14 -7.45 25.03
C GLU A 55 -25.59 -6.16 25.65
N ARG A 56 -24.61 -6.29 26.55
CA ARG A 56 -23.99 -5.14 27.21
C ARG A 56 -22.85 -4.59 26.35
N TRP A 57 -23.02 -3.36 25.87
CA TRP A 57 -21.98 -2.57 25.22
C TRP A 57 -21.35 -1.58 26.19
N GLU A 58 -20.04 -1.44 26.12
CA GLU A 58 -19.28 -0.47 26.91
C GLU A 58 -18.99 0.77 26.04
N SER A 59 -19.46 1.93 26.48
CA SER A 59 -19.18 3.21 25.82
C SER A 59 -17.75 3.70 26.09
N ARG A 60 -17.16 4.34 25.09
CA ARG A 60 -15.85 4.98 25.10
C ARG A 60 -15.88 6.32 24.35
N PRO A 61 -14.95 7.25 24.65
CA PRO A 61 -14.85 8.51 23.91
C PRO A 61 -14.73 8.32 22.39
N GLY A 62 -15.12 9.33 21.61
CA GLY A 62 -15.12 9.25 20.15
C GLY A 62 -16.25 8.43 19.56
N GLY A 63 -17.31 8.15 20.34
CA GLY A 63 -18.45 7.33 19.91
C GLY A 63 -18.14 5.84 19.81
N LEU A 64 -17.07 5.38 20.45
CA LEU A 64 -16.66 3.97 20.43
C LEU A 64 -17.53 3.12 21.36
N TRP A 65 -17.89 1.94 20.89
CA TRP A 65 -18.64 0.94 21.63
C TRP A 65 -17.93 -0.39 21.58
N LEU A 66 -17.68 -1.00 22.74
CA LEU A 66 -16.98 -2.27 22.87
C LEU A 66 -17.93 -3.35 23.39
N LYS A 67 -18.01 -4.47 22.69
CA LYS A 67 -18.69 -5.67 23.18
C LYS A 67 -17.66 -6.61 23.78
N ARG A 68 -17.78 -6.89 25.07
CA ARG A 68 -16.83 -7.73 25.81
C ARG A 68 -17.45 -9.03 26.29
N SER A 69 -16.66 -10.08 26.35
CA SER A 69 -17.06 -11.39 26.86
C SER A 69 -16.08 -11.91 27.90
N ALA A 70 -16.62 -12.44 29.00
CA ALA A 70 -15.88 -13.16 30.04
C ALA A 70 -15.94 -14.69 29.84
N LYS A 71 -16.46 -15.17 28.69
CA LYS A 71 -16.52 -16.62 28.42
C LYS A 71 -15.10 -17.17 28.27
N ARG A 72 -14.85 -18.35 28.86
CA ARG A 72 -13.55 -19.02 28.90
C ARG A 72 -12.87 -19.18 27.53
N HIS A 73 -13.64 -19.41 26.46
CA HIS A 73 -13.15 -19.60 25.09
C HIS A 73 -13.48 -18.42 24.17
N ALA A 74 -13.61 -17.22 24.73
CA ALA A 74 -13.91 -16.03 23.92
C ALA A 74 -12.74 -15.63 23.02
N SER A 75 -11.49 -15.89 23.43
CA SER A 75 -10.26 -15.64 22.66
C SER A 75 -10.16 -16.51 21.40
N ASP A 76 -10.64 -17.76 21.48
CA ASP A 76 -10.66 -18.72 20.37
C ASP A 76 -11.67 -18.37 19.26
N SER A 77 -12.57 -17.42 19.54
CA SER A 77 -13.64 -17.05 18.62
C SER A 77 -13.09 -16.37 17.37
N ALA A 78 -13.63 -16.75 16.20
CA ALA A 78 -13.41 -16.02 14.95
C ALA A 78 -13.88 -14.55 15.03
N LYS A 79 -14.71 -14.19 16.02
CA LYS A 79 -15.16 -12.81 16.26
C LYS A 79 -14.23 -12.01 17.16
N ALA A 80 -13.30 -12.64 17.87
CA ALA A 80 -12.40 -11.96 18.80
C ALA A 80 -11.56 -10.90 18.06
N ILE A 81 -11.50 -9.70 18.61
CA ILE A 81 -10.70 -8.61 18.04
C ILE A 81 -9.25 -8.82 18.47
N THR A 82 -8.36 -9.08 17.51
CA THR A 82 -6.94 -9.39 17.76
C THR A 82 -6.01 -8.24 17.41
N ALA A 83 -6.48 -7.25 16.65
CA ALA A 83 -5.78 -6.00 16.39
C ALA A 83 -6.75 -4.86 16.10
N VAL A 84 -6.29 -3.64 16.31
CA VAL A 84 -6.99 -2.38 15.99
C VAL A 84 -5.97 -1.46 15.35
N ASP A 85 -6.41 -0.70 14.36
CA ASP A 85 -5.63 0.30 13.61
C ASP A 85 -6.54 1.50 13.31
N VAL A 86 -5.96 2.64 12.93
CA VAL A 86 -6.70 3.82 12.52
C VAL A 86 -6.28 4.21 11.11
N LEU A 87 -7.27 4.35 10.23
CA LEU A 87 -7.12 4.81 8.87
C LEU A 87 -7.86 6.13 8.69
N PHE A 88 -7.58 6.84 7.61
CA PHE A 88 -8.04 8.20 7.39
C PHE A 88 -8.67 8.35 6.01
N GLY A 89 -9.72 9.17 5.95
CA GLY A 89 -10.46 9.47 4.74
C GLY A 89 -11.82 8.80 4.71
N ALA A 90 -12.77 9.39 3.98
CA ALA A 90 -14.10 8.81 3.77
C ALA A 90 -14.05 7.50 2.98
N ASP A 91 -13.00 7.33 2.16
CA ASP A 91 -12.73 6.21 1.27
C ASP A 91 -11.67 5.24 1.82
N ALA A 92 -11.37 5.31 3.13
CA ALA A 92 -10.40 4.43 3.76
C ALA A 92 -10.78 2.95 3.65
N VAL A 93 -9.84 2.13 3.20
CA VAL A 93 -9.97 0.68 3.01
C VAL A 93 -8.80 -0.04 3.67
N ASP A 94 -8.99 -1.31 4.05
CA ASP A 94 -7.95 -2.12 4.65
C ASP A 94 -7.78 -3.45 3.88
N PRO A 95 -6.76 -3.58 3.02
CA PRO A 95 -6.57 -4.76 2.17
C PRO A 95 -5.93 -5.93 2.91
N ARG A 96 -5.60 -5.77 4.20
CA ARG A 96 -4.89 -6.79 4.96
C ARG A 96 -5.85 -7.94 5.33
N PRO A 97 -5.37 -9.21 5.36
CA PRO A 97 -6.25 -10.34 5.61
C PRO A 97 -6.92 -10.28 7.01
N GLY A 98 -8.25 -10.43 7.02
CA GLY A 98 -9.05 -10.45 8.24
C GLY A 98 -9.25 -9.10 8.92
N TRP A 99 -8.81 -8.01 8.27
CA TRP A 99 -9.09 -6.64 8.70
C TRP A 99 -10.38 -6.13 8.08
N GLU A 100 -11.08 -5.25 8.80
CA GLU A 100 -12.26 -4.54 8.34
C GLU A 100 -12.23 -3.09 8.84
N THR A 101 -12.41 -2.14 7.94
CA THR A 101 -12.65 -0.74 8.30
C THR A 101 -14.10 -0.57 8.74
N LEU A 102 -14.34 0.06 9.89
CA LEU A 102 -15.69 0.33 10.38
C LEU A 102 -16.38 1.45 9.56
N ASP A 103 -17.68 1.28 9.32
CA ASP A 103 -18.49 2.15 8.46
C ASP A 103 -18.56 3.61 8.92
N HIS A 104 -18.45 3.86 10.23
CA HIS A 104 -18.56 5.19 10.82
C HIS A 104 -17.21 5.68 11.33
N ALA A 105 -16.85 6.92 10.97
CA ALA A 105 -15.69 7.61 11.51
C ALA A 105 -15.89 7.93 13.00
N LEU A 106 -14.78 8.00 13.73
CA LEU A 106 -14.77 8.44 15.13
C LEU A 106 -15.42 9.82 15.26
N LEU A 107 -16.30 9.94 16.26
CA LEU A 107 -17.01 11.17 16.61
C LEU A 107 -16.06 12.11 17.36
N LEU A 108 -15.15 12.72 16.62
CA LEU A 108 -14.23 13.75 17.12
C LEU A 108 -14.73 15.12 16.64
N ASP A 109 -14.43 16.17 17.41
CA ASP A 109 -14.71 17.55 17.00
C ASP A 109 -13.76 17.92 15.86
N LYS A 110 -14.26 17.86 14.61
CA LYS A 110 -13.46 18.02 13.38
C LYS A 110 -13.92 19.22 12.55
N THR A 111 -12.97 19.81 11.83
CA THR A 111 -13.21 20.74 10.72
C THR A 111 -12.67 20.13 9.42
N GLY A 112 -13.57 19.64 8.54
CA GLY A 112 -13.22 19.17 7.18
C GLY A 112 -13.18 17.65 6.96
N GLU A 113 -13.21 17.22 5.69
CA GLU A 113 -13.32 15.82 5.22
C GLU A 113 -12.02 15.01 5.32
N ILE A 114 -10.85 15.67 5.17
CA ILE A 114 -9.52 15.01 5.11
C ILE A 114 -9.15 14.31 6.43
N GLN A 115 -9.87 14.59 7.53
CA GLN A 115 -9.54 14.09 8.87
C GLN A 115 -10.52 13.02 9.39
N GLU A 116 -11.25 12.34 8.50
CA GLU A 116 -12.10 11.21 8.89
C GLU A 116 -11.29 10.01 9.40
N ALA A 117 -10.88 10.05 10.68
CA ALA A 117 -10.32 8.91 11.39
C ALA A 117 -11.36 7.78 11.52
N ARG A 118 -11.09 6.65 10.90
CA ARG A 118 -11.88 5.42 10.90
C ARG A 118 -11.10 4.32 11.59
N VAL A 119 -11.78 3.55 12.42
CA VAL A 119 -11.16 2.40 13.09
C VAL A 119 -11.18 1.23 12.12
N SER A 120 -10.05 0.55 11.97
CA SER A 120 -9.95 -0.75 11.34
C SER A 120 -9.65 -1.81 12.40
N VAL A 121 -10.28 -2.97 12.32
CA VAL A 121 -10.11 -4.06 13.29
C VAL A 121 -9.79 -5.36 12.60
N ARG A 122 -8.91 -6.17 13.21
CA ARG A 122 -8.67 -7.56 12.78
C ARG A 122 -9.43 -8.53 13.66
N ARG A 123 -10.15 -9.47 13.03
CA ARG A 123 -10.89 -10.52 13.75
C ARG A 123 -10.24 -11.88 13.63
N GLY A 124 -10.32 -12.64 14.71
CA GLY A 124 -9.86 -14.00 14.80
C GLY A 124 -8.33 -14.14 14.66
N LYS A 125 -7.91 -15.37 14.37
CA LYS A 125 -6.50 -15.72 14.23
C LYS A 125 -5.89 -15.05 13.00
N PRO A 126 -4.72 -14.39 13.13
CA PRO A 126 -4.04 -13.80 11.98
C PRO A 126 -3.70 -14.85 10.92
N SER A 127 -4.04 -14.57 9.67
CA SER A 127 -3.60 -15.36 8.51
C SER A 127 -2.43 -14.66 7.82
N PRO A 128 -1.41 -15.40 7.35
CA PRO A 128 -0.34 -14.80 6.56
C PRO A 128 -0.91 -14.21 5.26
N PRO A 129 -0.33 -13.09 4.76
CA PRO A 129 -0.72 -12.54 3.48
C PRO A 129 -0.44 -13.54 2.36
N ALA A 130 -1.40 -13.71 1.44
CA ALA A 130 -1.18 -14.51 0.24
C ALA A 130 -0.07 -13.86 -0.59
N LYS A 131 0.89 -14.64 -1.07
CA LYS A 131 1.89 -14.20 -2.06
C LYS A 131 1.56 -14.84 -3.41
N GLY A 132 1.59 -14.05 -4.48
CA GLY A 132 1.47 -14.57 -5.84
C GLY A 132 2.82 -15.07 -6.35
N ILE A 133 2.82 -16.06 -7.25
CA ILE A 133 4.01 -16.41 -8.05
C ILE A 133 3.66 -16.08 -9.50
N PRO A 134 4.22 -14.99 -10.06
CA PRO A 134 4.01 -14.66 -11.48
C PRO A 134 4.44 -15.81 -12.37
N ARG A 135 3.59 -16.16 -13.34
CA ARG A 135 3.84 -17.28 -14.23
C ARG A 135 3.35 -17.00 -15.64
N ILE A 136 4.14 -17.40 -16.63
CA ILE A 136 3.72 -17.40 -18.03
C ILE A 136 2.49 -18.31 -18.18
N ARG A 137 1.42 -17.79 -18.78
CA ARG A 137 0.20 -18.55 -19.06
C ARG A 137 0.47 -19.69 -20.04
N ASP A 138 -0.41 -20.69 -20.06
CA ASP A 138 -0.27 -21.85 -20.96
C ASP A 138 -0.19 -21.46 -22.45
N ASN A 139 -0.82 -20.34 -22.83
CA ASN A 139 -0.74 -19.78 -24.17
C ASN A 139 0.59 -19.09 -24.51
N GLY A 140 1.53 -18.97 -23.57
CA GLY A 140 2.85 -18.33 -23.79
C GLY A 140 2.89 -16.84 -23.59
N LYS A 141 1.80 -16.22 -23.14
CA LYS A 141 1.73 -14.78 -22.93
C LYS A 141 1.81 -14.45 -21.45
N PHE A 142 2.39 -13.28 -21.17
CA PHE A 142 2.41 -12.65 -19.86
C PHE A 142 2.16 -11.17 -20.05
N LYS A 143 1.10 -10.65 -19.43
CA LYS A 143 0.64 -9.26 -19.56
C LYS A 143 0.98 -8.52 -18.29
N ILE A 144 1.78 -7.47 -18.42
CA ILE A 144 2.09 -6.53 -17.33
C ILE A 144 1.31 -5.24 -17.58
N MET A 145 0.56 -4.78 -16.59
CA MET A 145 0.00 -3.43 -16.59
C MET A 145 0.88 -2.54 -15.72
N GLN A 146 1.32 -1.41 -16.25
CA GLN A 146 2.08 -0.41 -15.50
C GLN A 146 1.14 0.72 -15.08
N LEU A 147 1.14 1.03 -13.78
CA LEU A 147 0.45 2.17 -13.19
C LEU A 147 1.50 3.13 -12.65
N ALA A 148 1.43 4.39 -13.04
CA ALA A 148 2.41 5.42 -12.72
C ALA A 148 1.67 6.69 -12.31
N ASP A 149 2.25 7.46 -11.38
CA ASP A 149 1.83 8.84 -11.08
C ASP A 149 0.33 8.95 -10.78
N ILE A 150 -0.19 7.99 -10.00
CA ILE A 150 -1.62 7.97 -9.63
C ILE A 150 -1.93 8.95 -8.50
N HIS A 151 -0.93 9.34 -7.70
CA HIS A 151 -1.00 10.42 -6.70
C HIS A 151 -2.21 10.35 -5.77
N PHE A 152 -2.43 9.22 -5.10
CA PHE A 152 -3.51 9.10 -4.13
C PHE A 152 -3.30 9.98 -2.89
N SER A 153 -4.39 10.62 -2.48
CA SER A 153 -4.49 11.39 -1.24
C SER A 153 -4.87 10.48 -0.06
N THR A 154 -4.84 11.03 1.16
CA THR A 154 -5.42 10.31 2.31
C THR A 154 -6.95 10.20 2.19
N GLY A 155 -7.64 11.30 1.87
CA GLY A 155 -9.08 11.31 1.57
C GLY A 155 -9.37 11.21 0.08
N THR A 156 -10.57 11.60 -0.36
CA THR A 156 -11.06 11.43 -1.74
C THR A 156 -10.34 12.29 -2.80
N GLY A 157 -9.44 13.18 -2.38
CA GLY A 157 -8.61 14.00 -3.26
C GLY A 157 -9.40 15.11 -3.97
N HIS A 158 -8.72 16.21 -4.31
CA HIS A 158 -9.32 17.32 -5.05
C HIS A 158 -8.81 17.36 -6.48
N CYS A 159 -9.72 17.47 -7.43
CA CYS A 159 -9.36 17.62 -8.83
C CYS A 159 -8.81 19.03 -9.10
N ARG A 160 -7.68 19.11 -9.80
CA ARG A 160 -7.07 20.38 -10.24
C ARG A 160 -7.52 20.72 -11.66
N GLU A 161 -7.32 19.79 -12.58
CA GLU A 161 -7.62 19.94 -14.01
C GLU A 161 -8.37 18.69 -14.51
N PRO A 162 -9.62 18.46 -14.05
CA PRO A 162 -10.36 17.27 -14.42
C PRO A 162 -10.76 17.29 -15.91
N GLU A 163 -10.62 16.16 -16.58
CA GLU A 163 -11.10 15.94 -17.95
C GLU A 163 -11.94 14.65 -18.01
N PRO A 164 -13.21 14.69 -18.45
CA PRO A 164 -13.99 15.90 -18.73
C PRO A 164 -14.33 16.69 -17.46
N ALA A 165 -14.27 18.02 -17.58
CA ALA A 165 -14.43 18.94 -16.44
C ALA A 165 -15.87 18.94 -15.88
N ASP A 166 -16.86 18.68 -16.72
CA ASP A 166 -18.29 18.70 -16.41
C ASP A 166 -18.86 17.34 -15.97
N LEU A 167 -18.04 16.28 -15.96
CA LEU A 167 -18.45 14.97 -15.48
C LEU A 167 -19.04 15.06 -14.07
N ASP A 168 -20.15 14.35 -13.83
CA ASP A 168 -20.93 14.36 -12.58
C ASP A 168 -21.40 15.77 -12.14
N GLY A 169 -21.69 16.64 -13.11
CA GLY A 169 -22.13 18.01 -12.85
C GLY A 169 -21.03 18.89 -12.26
N GLY A 170 -19.76 18.59 -12.58
CA GLY A 170 -18.59 19.30 -12.09
C GLY A 170 -18.12 18.90 -10.68
N LYS A 171 -18.80 17.96 -10.02
CA LYS A 171 -18.31 17.38 -8.76
C LYS A 171 -17.20 16.39 -9.07
N CYS A 172 -16.06 16.55 -8.42
CA CYS A 172 -14.88 15.78 -8.73
C CYS A 172 -14.07 15.42 -7.49
N GLU A 173 -14.04 14.13 -7.20
CA GLU A 173 -13.14 13.49 -6.25
C GLU A 173 -12.04 12.78 -7.06
N ALA A 174 -10.80 13.24 -6.91
CA ALA A 174 -9.70 12.78 -7.75
C ALA A 174 -9.42 11.29 -7.56
N ASP A 175 -9.33 10.84 -6.31
CA ASP A 175 -9.02 9.46 -5.96
C ASP A 175 -10.15 8.53 -6.43
N THR A 176 -11.41 8.91 -6.20
CA THR A 176 -12.59 8.13 -6.64
C THR A 176 -12.59 7.93 -8.16
N ARG A 177 -12.31 8.97 -8.95
CA ARG A 177 -12.22 8.86 -10.42
C ARG A 177 -11.08 7.94 -10.84
N THR A 178 -9.90 8.10 -10.26
CA THR A 178 -8.72 7.27 -10.55
C THR A 178 -8.95 5.80 -10.16
N LEU A 179 -9.54 5.53 -8.99
CA LEU A 179 -9.88 4.18 -8.54
C LEU A 179 -10.87 3.49 -9.48
N ASN A 180 -11.91 4.20 -9.90
CA ASN A 180 -12.90 3.68 -10.85
C ASN A 180 -12.26 3.39 -12.22
N PHE A 181 -11.41 4.29 -12.70
CA PHE A 181 -10.70 4.11 -13.96
C PHE A 181 -9.76 2.91 -13.94
N ILE A 182 -8.89 2.81 -12.92
CA ILE A 182 -7.97 1.69 -12.76
C ILE A 182 -8.74 0.38 -12.55
N GLY A 183 -9.78 0.39 -11.72
CA GLY A 183 -10.63 -0.78 -11.48
C GLY A 183 -11.21 -1.35 -12.78
N ARG A 184 -11.77 -0.50 -13.64
CA ARG A 184 -12.25 -0.89 -14.96
C ARG A 184 -11.15 -1.46 -15.85
N LEU A 185 -10.01 -0.78 -15.93
CA LEU A 185 -8.89 -1.27 -16.74
C LEU A 185 -8.39 -2.63 -16.28
N LEU A 186 -8.32 -2.88 -14.98
CA LEU A 186 -7.93 -4.19 -14.44
C LEU A 186 -8.92 -5.29 -14.85
N ASP A 187 -10.22 -4.99 -14.87
CA ASP A 187 -11.28 -5.94 -15.22
C ASP A 187 -11.34 -6.21 -16.73
N GLU A 188 -11.08 -5.19 -17.56
CA GLU A 188 -11.05 -5.28 -19.02
C GLU A 188 -9.76 -5.96 -19.51
N GLU A 189 -8.59 -5.49 -19.05
CA GLU A 189 -7.29 -5.95 -19.53
C GLU A 189 -6.84 -7.27 -18.92
N LYS A 190 -7.26 -7.59 -17.69
CA LYS A 190 -6.90 -8.81 -16.95
C LYS A 190 -5.38 -9.08 -17.01
N PRO A 191 -4.55 -8.17 -16.46
CA PRO A 191 -3.11 -8.37 -16.44
C PRO A 191 -2.72 -9.55 -15.55
N ASP A 192 -1.60 -10.19 -15.89
CA ASP A 192 -1.01 -11.27 -15.08
C ASP A 192 -0.19 -10.70 -13.90
N MET A 193 0.23 -9.44 -14.00
CA MET A 193 0.93 -8.68 -12.96
C MET A 193 0.76 -7.18 -13.16
N VAL A 194 0.83 -6.41 -12.07
CA VAL A 194 0.87 -4.94 -12.10
C VAL A 194 2.24 -4.43 -11.61
N VAL A 195 2.77 -3.39 -12.25
CA VAL A 195 3.96 -2.65 -11.79
C VAL A 195 3.53 -1.23 -11.46
N LEU A 196 3.70 -0.85 -10.19
CA LEU A 196 3.47 0.50 -9.67
C LEU A 196 4.79 1.27 -9.74
N SER A 197 4.96 2.13 -10.73
CA SER A 197 6.27 2.68 -11.12
C SER A 197 6.66 4.00 -10.46
N GLY A 198 6.10 4.32 -9.29
CA GLY A 198 6.40 5.54 -8.53
C GLY A 198 5.28 6.58 -8.55
N ASP A 199 5.31 7.49 -7.58
CA ASP A 199 4.33 8.56 -7.36
C ASP A 199 2.91 8.02 -7.18
N GLN A 200 2.81 6.96 -6.37
CA GLN A 200 1.53 6.36 -6.02
C GLN A 200 0.84 7.12 -4.89
N VAL A 201 1.64 7.70 -4.00
CA VAL A 201 1.19 8.55 -2.89
C VAL A 201 1.47 10.00 -3.25
N ASN A 202 0.47 10.86 -3.09
CA ASN A 202 0.65 12.29 -3.22
C ASN A 202 1.11 12.87 -1.89
N GLY A 203 2.42 13.01 -1.71
CA GLY A 203 3.04 13.49 -0.48
C GLY A 203 2.36 14.73 0.10
N ASP A 204 1.89 15.65 -0.76
CA ASP A 204 1.26 16.88 -0.32
C ASP A 204 -0.11 16.72 0.35
N THR A 205 -0.92 15.78 -0.14
CA THR A 205 -2.33 15.59 0.24
C THR A 205 -2.57 14.25 0.95
N ALA A 206 -1.50 13.51 1.24
CA ALA A 206 -1.52 12.27 1.98
C ALA A 206 -0.82 12.41 3.35
N PRO A 207 -1.39 13.15 4.33
CA PRO A 207 -0.88 13.22 5.70
C PRO A 207 -0.93 11.89 6.46
N ASP A 208 -1.56 10.86 5.88
CA ASP A 208 -1.37 9.45 6.21
C ASP A 208 -1.15 8.64 4.92
N ALA A 209 0.11 8.28 4.63
CA ALA A 209 0.46 7.51 3.44
C ALA A 209 -0.05 6.06 3.50
N GLN A 210 -0.24 5.49 4.70
CA GLN A 210 -0.79 4.14 4.85
C GLN A 210 -2.19 4.06 4.21
N SER A 211 -3.08 5.02 4.51
CA SER A 211 -4.42 5.06 3.92
C SER A 211 -4.37 5.18 2.41
N ALA A 212 -3.46 6.00 1.84
CA ALA A 212 -3.29 6.12 0.40
C ALA A 212 -2.76 4.82 -0.25
N ILE A 213 -1.76 4.19 0.37
CA ILE A 213 -1.19 2.90 -0.08
C ILE A 213 -2.25 1.81 -0.14
N PHE A 214 -3.13 1.78 0.87
CA PHE A 214 -4.18 0.77 0.96
C PHE A 214 -5.20 0.87 -0.18
N LYS A 215 -5.41 2.06 -0.78
CA LYS A 215 -6.34 2.24 -1.90
C LYS A 215 -5.92 1.45 -3.14
N TYR A 216 -4.67 1.60 -3.60
CA TYR A 216 -4.21 0.82 -4.76
C TYR A 216 -4.06 -0.66 -4.41
N ALA A 217 -3.61 -0.98 -3.20
CA ALA A 217 -3.44 -2.36 -2.78
C ALA A 217 -4.78 -3.10 -2.76
N GLU A 218 -5.85 -2.46 -2.28
CA GLU A 218 -7.19 -3.03 -2.25
C GLU A 218 -7.69 -3.43 -3.64
N LEU A 219 -7.45 -2.62 -4.68
CA LEU A 219 -7.83 -2.94 -6.06
C LEU A 219 -7.17 -4.24 -6.55
N LEU A 220 -5.90 -4.43 -6.21
CA LEU A 220 -5.08 -5.56 -6.66
C LEU A 220 -5.33 -6.81 -5.82
N VAL A 221 -5.49 -6.65 -4.50
CA VAL A 221 -5.78 -7.73 -3.56
C VAL A 221 -7.13 -8.35 -3.84
N LYS A 222 -8.18 -7.55 -4.06
CA LYS A 222 -9.52 -8.05 -4.43
C LYS A 222 -9.50 -8.91 -5.70
N ARG A 223 -8.63 -8.55 -6.65
CA ARG A 223 -8.47 -9.25 -7.94
C ARG A 223 -7.42 -10.36 -7.90
N LYS A 224 -6.72 -10.53 -6.78
CA LYS A 224 -5.63 -11.50 -6.61
C LYS A 224 -4.51 -11.31 -7.63
N ILE A 225 -4.26 -10.06 -8.03
CA ILE A 225 -3.24 -9.71 -9.04
C ILE A 225 -1.92 -9.47 -8.30
N PRO A 226 -0.85 -10.25 -8.59
CA PRO A 226 0.48 -9.98 -8.08
C PRO A 226 0.98 -8.61 -8.54
N TYR A 227 1.67 -7.87 -7.67
CA TYR A 227 2.18 -6.55 -8.02
C TYR A 227 3.53 -6.25 -7.39
N ALA A 228 4.30 -5.38 -8.05
CA ALA A 228 5.55 -4.85 -7.53
C ALA A 228 5.51 -3.32 -7.58
N SER A 229 6.15 -2.66 -6.61
CA SER A 229 6.17 -1.20 -6.47
C SER A 229 7.58 -0.65 -6.30
N ILE A 230 7.86 0.44 -7.00
CA ILE A 230 8.99 1.33 -6.73
C ILE A 230 8.48 2.72 -6.41
N PHE A 231 9.38 3.55 -5.89
CA PHE A 231 9.07 4.90 -5.44
C PHE A 231 9.43 5.93 -6.50
N GLY A 232 8.59 6.94 -6.61
CA GLY A 232 8.88 8.22 -7.26
C GLY A 232 9.30 9.26 -6.22
N ASN A 233 9.33 10.52 -6.59
CA ASN A 233 9.78 11.61 -5.73
C ASN A 233 8.71 12.12 -4.76
N HIS A 234 7.42 11.91 -5.05
CA HIS A 234 6.32 12.37 -4.20
C HIS A 234 5.97 11.40 -3.07
N ASP A 235 6.40 10.14 -3.17
CA ASP A 235 5.91 9.08 -2.28
C ASP A 235 6.30 9.33 -0.81
N ASP A 236 7.49 9.86 -0.52
CA ASP A 236 8.07 10.00 0.83
C ASP A 236 8.25 11.45 1.33
N GLU A 237 7.45 12.40 0.83
CA GLU A 237 7.65 13.83 1.13
C GLU A 237 7.20 14.27 2.55
N LYS A 238 6.26 13.59 3.22
CA LYS A 238 5.66 14.14 4.47
C LYS A 238 5.51 13.20 5.67
N THR A 239 5.11 11.95 5.48
CA THR A 239 4.53 11.16 6.60
C THR A 239 5.47 10.10 7.15
N ILE A 240 5.60 9.00 6.42
CA ILE A 240 6.49 7.90 6.73
C ILE A 240 7.55 7.80 5.66
N SER A 241 8.78 7.46 6.08
CA SER A 241 9.92 7.34 5.18
C SER A 241 9.69 6.26 4.12
N ARG A 242 10.38 6.37 2.99
CA ARG A 242 10.42 5.36 1.92
C ARG A 242 10.66 3.93 2.44
N ALA A 243 11.57 3.78 3.42
CA ALA A 243 11.85 2.50 4.05
C ALA A 243 10.64 1.94 4.82
N GLN A 244 9.96 2.79 5.59
CA GLN A 244 8.74 2.40 6.32
C GLN A 244 7.58 2.08 5.36
N GLN A 245 7.47 2.79 4.24
CA GLN A 245 6.49 2.47 3.20
C GLN A 245 6.79 1.11 2.57
N MET A 246 8.05 0.81 2.25
CA MET A 246 8.42 -0.51 1.72
C MET A 246 8.11 -1.62 2.72
N GLU A 247 8.45 -1.42 4.00
CA GLU A 247 8.11 -2.37 5.08
C GLU A 247 6.60 -2.64 5.13
N LEU A 248 5.77 -1.61 5.01
CA LEU A 248 4.32 -1.78 4.92
C LEU A 248 3.92 -2.56 3.65
N ILE A 249 4.37 -2.12 2.48
CA ILE A 249 4.01 -2.69 1.17
C ILE A 249 4.42 -4.17 1.07
N GLU A 250 5.56 -4.56 1.64
CA GLU A 250 6.03 -5.95 1.69
C GLU A 250 5.05 -6.88 2.41
N THR A 251 4.33 -6.36 3.42
CA THR A 251 3.39 -7.15 4.22
C THR A 251 2.02 -7.34 3.56
N LEU A 252 1.74 -6.60 2.48
CA LEU A 252 0.43 -6.63 1.83
C LEU A 252 0.24 -7.90 0.98
N PRO A 253 -1.00 -8.43 0.87
CA PRO A 253 -1.27 -9.58 0.02
C PRO A 253 -0.94 -9.28 -1.44
N TYR A 254 -0.46 -10.28 -2.15
CA TYR A 254 -0.05 -10.23 -3.57
C TYR A 254 1.10 -9.26 -3.90
N SER A 255 1.60 -8.50 -2.93
CA SER A 255 2.81 -7.70 -3.07
C SER A 255 4.05 -8.59 -3.25
N LEU A 256 4.79 -8.32 -4.30
CA LEU A 256 6.09 -8.87 -4.66
C LEU A 256 7.21 -7.85 -4.42
N SER A 257 6.87 -6.66 -3.92
CA SER A 257 7.84 -5.66 -3.54
C SER A 257 8.72 -6.18 -2.42
N MET A 258 9.98 -5.73 -2.42
CA MET A 258 10.93 -6.01 -1.36
C MET A 258 11.96 -4.88 -1.28
N ALA A 259 12.47 -4.62 -0.08
CA ALA A 259 13.63 -3.79 0.13
C ALA A 259 14.85 -4.42 -0.56
N GLY A 260 15.66 -3.56 -1.17
CA GLY A 260 16.95 -3.95 -1.72
C GLY A 260 17.98 -4.23 -0.63
N PRO A 261 19.19 -4.66 -1.02
CA PRO A 261 20.27 -4.88 -0.07
C PRO A 261 20.60 -3.59 0.69
N GLY A 262 20.80 -3.71 2.02
CA GLY A 262 20.99 -2.54 2.90
C GLY A 262 22.30 -1.76 2.68
N ASP A 263 23.22 -2.27 1.85
CA ASP A 263 24.47 -1.61 1.44
C ASP A 263 24.38 -0.92 0.07
N ILE A 264 23.21 -0.96 -0.57
CA ILE A 264 22.93 -0.34 -1.86
C ILE A 264 22.08 0.91 -1.67
N ASP A 265 22.46 2.01 -2.32
CA ASP A 265 21.72 3.27 -2.28
C ASP A 265 20.28 3.09 -2.76
N GLY A 266 19.31 3.65 -2.05
CA GLY A 266 17.88 3.56 -2.37
C GLY A 266 17.22 2.33 -1.74
N VAL A 267 15.89 2.35 -1.61
CA VAL A 267 15.13 1.30 -0.92
C VAL A 267 14.59 0.27 -1.89
N GLY A 268 14.00 0.71 -3.00
CA GLY A 268 13.32 -0.14 -3.99
C GLY A 268 14.25 -0.76 -5.04
N ASN A 269 15.36 -1.39 -4.63
CA ASN A 269 16.30 -2.05 -5.54
C ASN A 269 16.18 -3.58 -5.47
N TYR A 270 15.36 -4.17 -6.35
CA TYR A 270 15.09 -5.61 -6.30
C TYR A 270 14.71 -6.17 -7.67
N TYR A 271 14.39 -7.45 -7.72
CA TYR A 271 13.91 -8.10 -8.94
C TYR A 271 12.78 -9.09 -8.64
N VAL A 272 11.95 -9.32 -9.65
CA VAL A 272 10.87 -10.30 -9.63
C VAL A 272 11.07 -11.27 -10.78
N GLU A 273 11.10 -12.57 -10.48
CA GLU A 273 11.18 -13.61 -11.50
C GLU A 273 9.78 -14.12 -11.85
N VAL A 274 9.49 -14.14 -13.15
CA VAL A 274 8.27 -14.72 -13.71
C VAL A 274 8.57 -16.14 -14.15
N MET A 275 7.91 -17.10 -13.54
CA MET A 275 8.15 -18.51 -13.79
C MET A 275 7.65 -18.94 -15.17
N SER A 276 8.32 -19.91 -15.76
CA SER A 276 7.90 -20.60 -16.98
C SER A 276 6.54 -21.30 -16.79
N LYS A 277 5.91 -21.73 -17.89
CA LYS A 277 4.59 -22.40 -17.87
C LYS A 277 4.55 -23.65 -16.98
N GLY A 278 3.34 -24.05 -16.61
CA GLY A 278 3.09 -25.28 -15.84
C GLY A 278 3.70 -25.23 -14.45
N SER A 279 4.37 -26.31 -14.04
CA SER A 279 5.01 -26.44 -12.71
C SER A 279 6.51 -26.17 -12.73
N SER A 280 7.05 -25.61 -13.83
CA SER A 280 8.48 -25.33 -13.94
C SER A 280 8.92 -24.29 -12.91
N LYS A 281 10.10 -24.50 -12.34
CA LYS A 281 10.77 -23.53 -11.45
C LYS A 281 11.75 -22.63 -12.21
N HIS A 282 11.85 -22.80 -13.52
CA HIS A 282 12.72 -21.99 -14.35
C HIS A 282 12.13 -20.60 -14.58
N SER A 283 12.93 -19.56 -14.41
CA SER A 283 12.53 -18.19 -14.71
C SER A 283 12.47 -17.97 -16.22
N ALA A 284 11.34 -17.47 -16.72
CA ALA A 284 11.19 -17.10 -18.13
C ALA A 284 11.51 -15.60 -18.37
N LEU A 285 11.28 -14.77 -17.36
CA LEU A 285 11.45 -13.33 -17.40
C LEU A 285 11.89 -12.82 -16.03
N THR A 286 12.91 -11.98 -15.98
CA THR A 286 13.26 -11.23 -14.77
C THR A 286 12.90 -9.76 -14.97
N ILE A 287 12.12 -9.23 -14.03
CA ILE A 287 11.78 -7.81 -13.93
C ILE A 287 12.69 -7.19 -12.88
N TYR A 288 13.53 -6.23 -13.26
CA TYR A 288 14.37 -5.48 -12.35
C TYR A 288 13.71 -4.15 -12.00
N LEU A 289 13.75 -3.80 -10.73
CA LEU A 289 13.18 -2.59 -10.17
C LEU A 289 14.31 -1.80 -9.52
N LEU A 290 14.51 -0.56 -9.97
CA LEU A 290 15.62 0.29 -9.56
C LEU A 290 15.11 1.62 -9.01
N ASP A 291 15.50 1.92 -7.78
CA ASP A 291 15.11 3.14 -7.06
C ASP A 291 15.96 4.31 -7.53
N THR A 292 15.35 5.27 -8.24
CA THR A 292 16.08 6.45 -8.72
C THR A 292 16.08 7.59 -7.70
N HIS A 293 15.71 7.32 -6.44
CA HIS A 293 15.63 8.30 -5.36
C HIS A 293 14.51 9.33 -5.58
N ALA A 294 14.58 10.49 -4.91
CA ALA A 294 13.63 11.60 -5.04
C ALA A 294 14.31 12.81 -5.71
N TYR A 295 14.69 13.80 -4.91
CA TYR A 295 15.32 15.04 -5.37
C TYR A 295 16.82 15.02 -5.13
N SER A 296 17.54 15.80 -5.93
CA SER A 296 18.99 15.90 -5.90
C SER A 296 19.48 16.31 -4.50
N PRO A 297 20.49 15.63 -3.93
CA PRO A 297 21.06 16.02 -2.64
C PRO A 297 21.83 17.34 -2.71
N ASP A 298 22.15 17.85 -3.91
CA ASP A 298 22.77 19.16 -4.14
C ASP A 298 21.93 19.96 -5.16
N GLU A 299 20.72 20.34 -4.77
CA GLU A 299 19.81 21.20 -5.56
C GLU A 299 20.45 22.51 -6.04
N ARG A 300 21.52 22.99 -5.37
CA ARG A 300 22.20 24.22 -5.76
C ARG A 300 22.99 24.03 -7.05
N THR A 301 23.70 22.91 -7.16
CA THR A 301 24.53 22.58 -8.33
C THR A 301 23.78 21.77 -9.37
N PHE A 302 22.92 20.85 -8.93
CA PHE A 302 22.14 19.94 -9.75
C PHE A 302 20.68 20.05 -9.35
N LYS A 303 19.95 20.97 -10.00
CA LYS A 303 18.51 21.13 -9.76
C LYS A 303 17.72 19.93 -10.27
N GLY A 304 16.71 19.49 -9.50
CA GLY A 304 15.73 18.50 -9.93
C GLY A 304 15.97 17.12 -9.34
N TYR A 305 15.79 16.06 -10.13
CA TYR A 305 15.78 14.71 -9.59
C TYR A 305 17.17 14.15 -9.32
N ASP A 306 17.24 13.28 -8.33
CA ASP A 306 18.43 12.46 -8.11
C ASP A 306 18.51 11.31 -9.15
N TRP A 307 19.53 10.47 -9.07
CA TRP A 307 19.88 9.50 -10.09
C TRP A 307 20.45 8.22 -9.49
N LEU A 308 20.51 7.16 -10.31
CA LEU A 308 21.13 5.90 -9.91
C LEU A 308 22.61 6.10 -9.57
N LYS A 309 22.98 5.59 -8.39
CA LYS A 309 24.34 5.59 -7.90
C LYS A 309 25.14 4.45 -8.50
N LYS A 310 26.46 4.56 -8.43
CA LYS A 310 27.38 3.57 -9.00
C LYS A 310 27.20 2.17 -8.39
N ASN A 311 26.99 2.09 -7.07
CA ASN A 311 26.73 0.82 -6.38
C ASN A 311 25.42 0.16 -6.84
N GLN A 312 24.35 0.91 -7.12
CA GLN A 312 23.10 0.39 -7.69
C GLN A 312 23.34 -0.22 -9.07
N ILE A 313 24.10 0.47 -9.92
CA ILE A 313 24.45 -0.01 -11.26
C ILE A 313 25.31 -1.29 -11.17
N ASP A 314 26.28 -1.32 -10.26
CA ASP A 314 27.15 -2.48 -10.06
C ASP A 314 26.39 -3.68 -9.48
N TRP A 315 25.50 -3.43 -8.52
CA TRP A 315 24.58 -4.43 -7.98
C TRP A 315 23.70 -5.01 -9.08
N PHE A 316 23.07 -4.16 -9.91
CA PHE A 316 22.24 -4.60 -11.02
C PHE A 316 23.02 -5.49 -11.99
N LYS A 317 24.21 -5.05 -12.43
CA LYS A 317 25.04 -5.84 -13.36
C LYS A 317 25.43 -7.18 -12.77
N LYS A 318 25.92 -7.20 -11.52
CA LYS A 318 26.30 -8.43 -10.82
C LYS A 318 25.11 -9.38 -10.66
N THR A 319 23.94 -8.85 -10.33
CA THR A 319 22.70 -9.62 -10.16
C THR A 319 22.23 -10.19 -11.49
N ALA A 320 22.21 -9.38 -12.55
CA ALA A 320 21.80 -9.80 -13.88
C ALA A 320 22.74 -10.88 -14.46
N ASP A 321 24.06 -10.71 -14.33
CA ASP A 321 25.03 -11.71 -14.73
C ASP A 321 24.89 -13.01 -13.94
N GLY A 322 24.60 -12.91 -12.63
CA GLY A 322 24.34 -14.05 -11.76
C GLY A 322 23.11 -14.83 -12.18
N LEU A 323 21.98 -14.14 -12.40
CA LEU A 323 20.73 -14.76 -12.85
C LEU A 323 20.87 -15.36 -14.25
N LYS A 324 21.53 -14.66 -15.18
CA LYS A 324 21.80 -15.20 -16.52
C LYS A 324 22.57 -16.52 -16.47
N LYS A 325 23.58 -16.63 -15.59
CA LYS A 325 24.31 -17.89 -15.38
C LYS A 325 23.45 -18.97 -14.72
N ALA A 326 22.66 -18.60 -13.70
CA ALA A 326 21.81 -19.53 -12.97
C ALA A 326 20.72 -20.18 -13.86
N HIS A 327 20.31 -19.48 -14.91
CA HIS A 327 19.27 -19.92 -15.86
C HIS A 327 19.82 -20.19 -17.26
N GLU A 328 21.11 -20.52 -17.38
CA GLU A 328 21.76 -20.98 -18.62
C GLU A 328 21.60 -20.03 -19.84
N GLY A 329 21.48 -18.73 -19.58
CA GLY A 329 21.39 -17.69 -20.62
C GLY A 329 20.00 -17.46 -21.22
N ASN A 330 18.97 -18.23 -20.83
CA ASN A 330 17.65 -18.22 -21.46
C ASN A 330 16.60 -17.43 -20.66
N ILE A 331 16.87 -16.15 -20.37
CA ILE A 331 15.89 -15.28 -19.69
C ILE A 331 15.71 -13.97 -20.45
N ALA A 332 14.46 -13.60 -20.71
CA ALA A 332 14.13 -12.22 -21.07
C ALA A 332 14.32 -11.31 -19.85
N SER A 333 14.77 -10.07 -20.04
CA SER A 333 14.91 -9.10 -18.96
C SER A 333 14.07 -7.85 -19.25
N PHE A 334 13.34 -7.39 -18.25
CA PHE A 334 12.62 -6.12 -18.26
C PHE A 334 13.13 -5.25 -17.11
N ILE A 335 13.41 -3.98 -17.38
CA ILE A 335 13.96 -3.07 -16.37
C ILE A 335 12.99 -1.91 -16.19
N GLN A 336 12.59 -1.68 -14.95
CA GLN A 336 11.72 -0.59 -14.54
C GLN A 336 12.51 0.42 -13.71
N PHE A 337 12.41 1.69 -14.09
CA PHE A 337 12.87 2.84 -13.33
C PHE A 337 11.67 3.66 -12.86
N SER A 338 11.85 4.52 -11.85
CA SER A 338 10.85 5.54 -11.54
C SER A 338 10.76 6.59 -12.65
N THR A 339 9.66 7.35 -12.64
CA THR A 339 9.17 8.23 -13.72
C THR A 339 10.22 9.20 -14.29
N TYR A 340 11.28 9.54 -13.54
CA TYR A 340 12.24 10.57 -13.92
C TYR A 340 13.68 10.07 -14.13
N CYS A 341 13.86 9.04 -14.98
CA CYS A 341 15.19 8.65 -15.47
C CYS A 341 15.71 9.57 -16.61
N TRP A 342 15.32 10.85 -16.63
CA TRP A 342 15.53 11.73 -17.78
C TRP A 342 16.63 12.77 -17.51
N SER A 343 17.89 12.42 -17.81
CA SER A 343 18.88 13.31 -18.46
C SER A 343 20.34 12.82 -18.39
N ARG A 344 20.75 12.05 -17.37
CA ARG A 344 22.18 11.70 -17.18
C ARG A 344 22.58 10.25 -17.47
N ILE A 345 21.69 9.28 -17.33
CA ILE A 345 22.03 7.87 -17.63
C ILE A 345 22.25 7.68 -19.14
N CYS A 346 21.42 8.32 -19.98
CA CYS A 346 21.54 8.21 -21.43
C CYS A 346 22.78 8.96 -21.99
N SER A 347 23.35 9.93 -21.26
CA SER A 347 24.51 10.70 -21.74
C SER A 347 25.87 10.05 -21.43
N GLN A 348 25.93 9.07 -20.52
CA GLN A 348 27.21 8.51 -20.07
C GLN A 348 27.60 7.13 -20.63
N ARG A 349 26.71 6.34 -21.28
CA ARG A 349 27.07 5.13 -22.06
C ARG A 349 25.83 4.46 -22.68
N SER A 350 25.87 4.21 -24.00
CA SER A 350 25.25 3.10 -24.75
C SER A 350 23.92 2.49 -24.25
N LEU A 351 22.97 3.32 -23.81
CA LEU A 351 21.60 2.91 -23.50
C LEU A 351 20.66 3.69 -24.41
N SER A 352 19.89 3.00 -25.26
CA SER A 352 18.88 3.65 -26.10
C SER A 352 17.65 3.96 -25.23
N CYS A 353 17.50 5.22 -24.85
CA CYS A 353 16.29 5.71 -24.20
C CYS A 353 15.31 6.14 -25.30
N ALA A 354 14.16 5.48 -25.43
CA ALA A 354 13.10 5.93 -26.36
C ALA A 354 12.60 7.31 -25.92
N SER A 355 12.15 8.15 -26.85
CA SER A 355 11.75 9.56 -26.67
C SER A 355 10.44 9.78 -25.89
N SER A 356 10.11 8.88 -24.97
CA SER A 356 9.01 8.91 -24.01
C SER A 356 9.63 8.74 -22.61
N PRO A 357 9.00 9.13 -21.49
CA PRO A 357 9.53 8.91 -20.12
C PRO A 357 9.76 7.44 -19.72
N ARG A 358 9.87 6.52 -20.69
CA ARG A 358 10.08 5.09 -20.54
C ARG A 358 11.44 4.70 -21.09
N CYS A 359 12.39 4.42 -20.20
CA CYS A 359 13.61 3.69 -20.54
C CYS A 359 13.25 2.21 -20.76
N VAL A 360 13.10 1.77 -22.01
CA VAL A 360 13.11 0.36 -22.37
C VAL A 360 14.52 0.01 -22.84
N ILE A 361 15.24 -0.80 -22.07
CA ILE A 361 16.52 -1.36 -22.51
C ILE A 361 16.20 -2.67 -23.24
N SER A 362 16.23 -2.65 -24.57
CA SER A 362 16.28 -3.90 -25.34
C SER A 362 17.71 -4.44 -25.33
N GLN A 363 17.90 -5.71 -25.00
CA GLN A 363 19.07 -6.47 -25.45
C GLN A 363 18.80 -7.05 -26.83
#